data_AF-A0A0B7NKS3-F1
#
_entry.id   AF-A0A0B7NKS3-F1
#
_cell.length_a   1.000
_cell.length_b   1.000
_cell.length_c   1.000
_cell.angle_alpha   90.00
_cell.angle_beta   90.00
_cell.angle_gamma   90.00
#
_symmetry.space_group_name_H-M   'P 1'
#
loop_
_entity.id
_entity.type
_entity.pdbx_description
1 polymer ?
#
loop_
_entity_poly.entity_id
_entity_poly.type
_entity_poly.pdbx_seq_one_letter_code
_entity_poly.pdbx_strand_id
1 'polypeptide(L)'
;MANNRPPNLLHLPLELLMKIAKFLSFSDLWYLATSSKHCRALAHQIIWHRYHIDLSRPQLNQFNHIVHAALAYISRYGYVAHTNTIDHTIVQSVSNRLAVEIYDRSPLKNWEPCLDFFLDKTLGIILDHVFLDPLLDVVPKHTSFADLSYKTDYHRHLLMTEFYPTRVGRLMTSFLTTLYPTLMALFEADPTTEIHHRLLLNHINRHVDNMSSRYHNHHQRRLFLIASPKSARTTALAAVQQHNQLLRLNFRILIRFIGTLVQTDLLSANDLNIITRQRIQFFFLTTSTNNSDEEPLKKRVKYTAPNNSRNNNKHEITFYESLKKNAASYCWQMWLEEIEFQMEIFLDLTRAVLLLEQSSQSRTDLNNVSSMLDDTVSALISKRTSESSIKLDKSTSTV
;
A
#
# COMPACT_ATOMS: atom_id res chain seq x y z
N MET A 1 38.77 -38.53 14.51
CA MET A 1 38.59 -37.41 13.56
C MET A 1 37.15 -36.95 13.67
N ALA A 2 36.90 -35.79 14.31
CA ALA A 2 35.56 -35.25 14.45
C ALA A 2 35.05 -34.84 13.05
N ASN A 3 33.88 -35.37 12.67
CA ASN A 3 33.15 -35.00 11.46
C ASN A 3 32.70 -33.54 11.56
N ASN A 4 33.60 -32.59 11.33
CA ASN A 4 33.27 -31.18 11.15
C ASN A 4 32.60 -31.01 9.80
N ARG A 5 31.31 -31.38 9.73
CA ARG A 5 30.45 -30.91 8.63
C ARG A 5 30.44 -29.39 8.68
N PRO A 6 30.63 -28.70 7.55
CA PRO A 6 30.56 -27.24 7.52
C PRO A 6 29.19 -26.80 8.08
N PRO A 7 29.15 -25.67 8.82
CA PRO A 7 27.91 -25.17 9.40
C PRO A 7 26.87 -24.98 8.29
N ASN A 8 25.80 -25.77 8.34
CA ASN A 8 24.74 -25.73 7.35
C ASN A 8 23.76 -24.61 7.72
N LEU A 9 23.43 -23.76 6.74
CA LEU A 9 22.46 -22.67 6.88
C LEU A 9 21.09 -23.17 7.39
N LEU A 10 20.78 -24.44 7.14
CA LEU A 10 19.58 -25.14 7.62
C LEU A 10 19.54 -25.38 9.13
N HIS A 11 20.65 -25.24 9.84
CA HIS A 11 20.69 -25.35 11.30
C HIS A 11 20.45 -24.01 12.00
N LEU A 12 20.31 -22.91 11.25
CA LEU A 12 19.92 -21.64 11.83
C LEU A 12 18.45 -21.68 12.28
N PRO A 13 18.14 -21.15 13.48
CA PRO A 13 16.76 -20.92 13.90
C PRO A 13 15.99 -20.08 12.88
N LEU A 14 14.70 -20.37 12.73
CA LEU A 14 13.82 -19.68 11.78
C LEU A 14 13.81 -18.17 12.00
N GLU A 15 13.94 -17.71 13.24
CA GLU A 15 13.97 -16.29 13.58
C GLU A 15 15.19 -15.57 12.98
N LEU A 16 16.35 -16.24 12.94
CA LEU A 16 17.55 -15.69 12.30
C LEU A 16 17.42 -15.72 10.78
N LEU A 17 16.88 -16.80 10.22
CA LEU A 17 16.58 -16.89 8.81
C LEU A 17 15.61 -15.79 8.36
N MET A 18 14.61 -15.47 9.18
CA MET A 18 13.68 -14.37 8.92
C MET A 18 14.33 -12.99 9.01
N LYS A 19 15.34 -12.81 9.87
CA LYS A 19 16.14 -11.57 9.88
C LYS A 19 16.99 -11.43 8.62
N ILE A 20 17.62 -12.51 8.15
CA ILE A 20 18.39 -12.51 6.90
C ILE A 20 17.46 -12.26 5.70
N ALA A 21 16.30 -12.91 5.69
CA ALA A 21 15.33 -12.78 4.62
C ALA A 21 14.94 -11.32 4.38
N LYS A 22 14.87 -10.45 5.40
CA LYS A 22 14.56 -9.01 5.23
C LYS A 22 15.43 -8.28 4.19
N PHE A 23 16.63 -8.79 3.90
CA PHE A 23 17.57 -8.22 2.92
C PHE A 23 17.50 -8.88 1.54
N LEU A 24 16.67 -9.91 1.39
CA LEU A 24 16.46 -10.66 0.16
C LEU A 24 15.08 -10.31 -0.40
N SER A 25 15.00 -10.10 -1.71
CA SER A 25 13.73 -9.95 -2.41
C SER A 25 13.05 -11.31 -2.64
N PHE A 26 11.79 -11.29 -3.05
CA PHE A 26 11.07 -12.49 -3.46
C PHE A 26 11.82 -13.23 -4.57
N SER A 27 12.38 -12.50 -5.55
CA SER A 27 13.13 -13.12 -6.64
C SER A 27 14.41 -13.79 -6.13
N ASP A 28 15.15 -13.18 -5.20
CA ASP A 28 16.34 -13.79 -4.59
C ASP A 28 16.01 -15.11 -3.90
N LEU A 29 14.91 -15.14 -3.14
CA LEU A 29 14.42 -16.34 -2.47
C LEU A 29 13.94 -17.40 -3.47
N TRP A 30 13.31 -16.99 -4.56
CA TRP A 30 12.90 -17.88 -5.63
C TRP A 30 14.10 -18.59 -6.28
N TYR A 31 15.16 -17.85 -6.63
CA TYR A 31 16.38 -18.42 -7.22
C TYR A 31 17.21 -19.20 -6.20
N LEU A 32 17.15 -18.85 -4.92
CA LEU A 32 17.69 -19.70 -3.86
C LEU A 32 17.00 -21.07 -3.90
N ALA A 33 15.68 -21.12 -4.09
CA ALA A 33 14.92 -22.37 -4.14
C ALA A 33 15.30 -23.28 -5.33
N THR A 34 15.86 -22.73 -6.40
CA THR A 34 16.30 -23.51 -7.57
C THR A 34 17.70 -24.08 -7.43
N SER A 35 18.49 -23.60 -6.46
CA SER A 35 19.92 -23.94 -6.33
C SER A 35 20.18 -25.37 -5.83
N SER A 36 19.35 -25.89 -4.90
CA SER A 36 19.46 -27.27 -4.40
C SER A 36 18.18 -27.73 -3.72
N LYS A 37 18.02 -29.04 -3.46
CA LYS A 37 16.87 -29.58 -2.70
C LYS A 37 16.77 -28.97 -1.29
N HIS A 38 17.91 -28.74 -0.65
CA HIS A 38 17.98 -28.14 0.68
C HIS A 38 17.60 -26.66 0.65
N CYS A 39 18.15 -25.90 -0.30
CA CYS A 39 17.81 -24.50 -0.49
C CYS A 39 16.33 -24.32 -0.86
N ARG A 40 15.74 -25.27 -1.60
CA ARG A 40 14.30 -25.29 -1.90
C ARG A 40 13.45 -25.37 -0.65
N ALA A 41 13.72 -26.33 0.23
CA ALA A 41 12.96 -26.48 1.47
C ALA A 41 13.05 -25.21 2.33
N LEU A 42 14.27 -24.66 2.46
CA LEU A 42 14.51 -23.42 3.19
C LEU A 42 13.78 -22.21 2.57
N ALA A 43 13.93 -22.00 1.27
CA ALA A 43 13.31 -20.89 0.56
C ALA A 43 11.78 -20.99 0.60
N HIS A 44 11.21 -22.18 0.42
CA HIS A 44 9.77 -22.39 0.52
C HIS A 44 9.25 -22.06 1.93
N GLN A 45 9.99 -22.46 2.98
CA GLN A 45 9.65 -22.11 4.36
C GLN A 45 9.70 -20.58 4.57
N ILE A 46 10.76 -19.92 4.11
CA ILE A 46 10.91 -18.47 4.22
C ILE A 46 9.79 -17.74 3.45
N ILE A 47 9.50 -18.18 2.22
CA ILE A 47 8.45 -17.60 1.36
C ILE A 47 7.07 -17.76 2.01
N TRP A 48 6.78 -18.93 2.56
CA TRP A 48 5.54 -19.18 3.30
C TRP A 48 5.40 -18.26 4.51
N HIS A 49 6.44 -18.15 5.36
CA HIS A 49 6.35 -17.35 6.58
C HIS A 49 6.34 -15.84 6.33
N ARG A 50 7.04 -15.37 5.29
CA ARG A 50 7.14 -13.94 4.99
C ARG A 50 6.00 -13.44 4.11
N TYR A 51 5.65 -14.19 3.07
CA TYR A 51 4.73 -13.75 2.03
C TYR A 51 3.40 -14.51 2.07
N HIS A 52 3.25 -15.54 2.90
CA HIS A 52 2.06 -16.40 2.96
C HIS A 52 1.73 -17.10 1.64
N ILE A 53 2.75 -17.36 0.82
CA ILE A 53 2.62 -18.07 -0.46
C ILE A 53 3.01 -19.54 -0.23
N ASP A 54 2.06 -20.46 -0.41
CA ASP A 54 2.33 -21.90 -0.29
C ASP A 54 2.95 -22.45 -1.58
N LEU A 55 4.25 -22.72 -1.54
CA LEU A 55 4.98 -23.40 -2.62
C LEU A 55 5.21 -24.90 -2.32
N SER A 56 4.68 -25.43 -1.22
CA SER A 56 4.93 -26.83 -0.79
C SER A 56 4.21 -27.86 -1.67
N ARG A 57 3.11 -27.47 -2.32
CA ARG A 57 2.27 -28.35 -3.16
C ARG A 57 2.12 -27.82 -4.59
N PRO A 58 3.19 -27.81 -5.39
CA PRO A 58 3.15 -27.25 -6.74
C PRO A 58 2.17 -27.99 -7.67
N GLN A 59 1.89 -29.27 -7.42
CA GLN A 59 0.95 -30.06 -8.24
C GLN A 59 -0.51 -29.61 -8.07
N LEU A 60 -0.90 -29.05 -6.92
CA LEU A 60 -2.26 -28.58 -6.69
C LEU A 60 -2.50 -27.18 -7.26
N ASN A 61 -1.46 -26.34 -7.31
CA ASN A 61 -1.52 -24.94 -7.73
C ASN A 61 -0.50 -24.63 -8.84
N GLN A 62 -0.40 -25.52 -9.83
CA GLN A 62 0.63 -25.45 -10.86
C GLN A 62 0.62 -24.11 -11.62
N PHE A 63 -0.57 -23.62 -11.95
CA PHE A 63 -0.72 -22.32 -12.63
C PHE A 63 -0.17 -21.16 -11.79
N ASN A 64 -0.56 -21.07 -10.52
CA ASN A 64 -0.07 -20.02 -9.62
C ASN A 64 1.46 -20.07 -9.52
N HIS A 65 2.04 -21.27 -9.43
CA HIS A 65 3.48 -21.44 -9.37
C HIS A 65 4.19 -20.92 -10.63
N ILE A 66 3.56 -21.07 -11.81
CA ILE A 66 4.06 -20.51 -13.07
C ILE A 66 4.01 -18.98 -13.05
N VAL A 67 2.91 -18.39 -12.56
CA VAL A 67 2.81 -16.92 -12.45
C VAL A 67 3.85 -16.38 -11.47
N HIS A 68 4.00 -16.97 -10.27
CA HIS A 68 5.06 -16.57 -9.33
C HIS A 68 6.46 -16.72 -9.93
N ALA A 69 6.72 -17.78 -10.70
CA ALA A 69 7.99 -17.97 -11.41
C ALA A 69 8.25 -16.88 -12.45
N ALA A 70 7.23 -16.55 -13.25
CA ALA A 70 7.30 -15.50 -14.26
C ALA A 70 7.62 -14.14 -13.60
N LEU A 71 6.95 -13.81 -12.50
CA LEU A 71 7.19 -12.55 -11.79
C LEU A 71 8.53 -12.51 -11.06
N ALA A 72 9.02 -13.63 -10.53
CA ALA A 72 10.39 -13.72 -10.01
C ALA A 72 11.44 -13.48 -11.10
N TYR A 73 11.22 -14.05 -12.29
CA TYR A 73 12.09 -13.87 -13.44
C TYR A 73 12.11 -12.42 -13.92
N ILE A 74 10.93 -11.82 -14.13
CA ILE A 74 10.78 -10.42 -14.52
C ILE A 74 11.41 -9.50 -13.46
N SER A 75 11.16 -9.74 -12.17
CA SER A 75 11.73 -8.88 -11.11
C SER A 75 13.26 -8.90 -11.08
N ARG A 76 13.89 -10.00 -11.50
CA ARG A 76 15.35 -10.15 -11.54
C ARG A 76 15.99 -9.60 -12.82
N TYR A 77 15.35 -9.83 -13.97
CA TYR A 77 15.95 -9.56 -15.28
C TYR A 77 15.25 -8.48 -16.10
N GLY A 78 14.08 -8.01 -15.66
CA GLY A 78 13.28 -7.01 -16.36
C GLY A 78 13.84 -5.59 -16.31
N TYR A 79 14.98 -5.37 -15.66
CA TYR A 79 15.69 -4.10 -15.64
C TYR A 79 17.11 -4.26 -16.17
N VAL A 80 17.52 -3.35 -17.04
CA VAL A 80 18.91 -3.25 -17.50
C VAL A 80 19.77 -2.69 -16.36
N ALA A 81 20.77 -3.47 -15.92
CA ALA A 81 21.53 -3.22 -14.69
C ALA A 81 22.21 -1.84 -14.62
N HIS A 82 22.55 -1.25 -15.76
CA HIS A 82 23.32 0.01 -15.83
C HIS A 82 22.46 1.27 -16.01
N THR A 83 21.25 1.13 -16.57
CA THR A 83 20.39 2.26 -16.94
C THR A 83 19.12 2.34 -16.10
N ASN A 84 18.80 1.31 -15.32
CA ASN A 84 17.54 1.18 -14.59
C ASN A 84 16.30 1.37 -15.48
N THR A 85 16.45 1.11 -16.78
CA THR A 85 15.35 1.08 -17.75
C THR A 85 14.77 -0.32 -17.83
N ILE A 86 13.48 -0.42 -18.11
CA ILE A 86 12.81 -1.71 -18.28
C ILE A 86 13.34 -2.36 -19.57
N ASP A 87 13.74 -3.62 -19.46
CA ASP A 87 14.04 -4.45 -20.62
C ASP A 87 12.73 -4.99 -21.20
N HIS A 88 12.20 -4.28 -22.18
CA HIS A 88 10.95 -4.65 -22.85
C HIS A 88 11.03 -6.00 -23.57
N THR A 89 12.22 -6.49 -23.93
CA THR A 89 12.36 -7.80 -24.58
C THR A 89 12.07 -8.93 -23.61
N ILE A 90 12.56 -8.81 -22.38
CA ILE A 90 12.31 -9.77 -21.29
C ILE A 90 10.84 -9.74 -20.90
N VAL A 91 10.28 -8.55 -20.71
CA VAL A 91 8.85 -8.39 -20.38
C VAL A 91 7.97 -9.03 -21.46
N GLN A 92 8.21 -8.70 -22.74
CA GLN A 92 7.47 -9.28 -23.87
C GLN A 92 7.61 -10.81 -23.94
N SER A 93 8.81 -11.34 -23.77
CA SER A 93 9.06 -12.79 -23.81
C SER A 93 8.23 -13.53 -22.76
N VAL A 94 8.23 -13.02 -21.52
CA VAL A 94 7.49 -13.62 -20.42
C VAL A 94 5.98 -13.43 -20.60
N SER A 95 5.52 -12.26 -21.07
CA SER A 95 4.12 -12.00 -21.37
C SER A 95 3.60 -12.96 -22.43
N ASN A 96 4.34 -13.15 -23.53
CA ASN A 96 3.99 -14.09 -24.59
C ASN A 96 3.90 -15.52 -24.06
N ARG A 97 4.89 -15.95 -23.28
CA ARG A 97 4.90 -17.31 -22.73
C ARG A 97 3.72 -17.54 -21.79
N LEU A 98 3.39 -16.58 -20.93
CA LEU A 98 2.25 -16.70 -20.02
C LEU A 98 0.91 -16.68 -20.77
N ALA A 99 0.76 -15.84 -21.79
CA ALA A 99 -0.44 -15.79 -22.61
C ALA A 99 -0.70 -17.12 -23.34
N VAL A 100 0.35 -17.70 -23.95
CA VAL A 100 0.28 -19.04 -24.56
C VAL A 100 -0.09 -20.11 -23.53
N GLU A 101 0.49 -20.04 -22.34
CA GLU A 101 0.19 -21.00 -21.27
C GLU A 101 -1.27 -20.91 -20.77
N ILE A 102 -1.87 -19.72 -20.80
CA ILE A 102 -3.31 -19.54 -20.53
C ILE A 102 -4.13 -20.12 -21.68
N TYR A 103 -3.74 -19.82 -22.92
CA TYR A 103 -4.41 -20.31 -24.13
C TYR A 103 -4.42 -21.84 -24.23
N ASP A 104 -3.26 -22.49 -24.05
CA ASP A 104 -3.11 -23.95 -24.11
C ASP A 104 -3.92 -24.70 -23.05
N ARG A 105 -4.25 -24.02 -21.93
CA ARG A 105 -5.07 -24.57 -20.84
C ARG A 105 -6.57 -24.27 -21.00
N SER A 106 -6.93 -23.48 -22.01
CA SER A 106 -8.31 -23.07 -22.27
C SER A 106 -8.92 -23.95 -23.37
N PRO A 107 -10.21 -24.34 -23.26
CA PRO A 107 -10.86 -25.11 -24.31
C PRO A 107 -11.01 -24.25 -25.58
N LEU A 108 -11.08 -24.88 -26.76
CA LEU A 108 -11.26 -24.15 -28.02
C LEU A 108 -12.64 -23.49 -28.17
N LYS A 109 -13.63 -23.93 -27.39
CA LYS A 109 -15.00 -23.42 -27.35
C LYS A 109 -15.37 -23.11 -25.92
N ASN A 110 -16.16 -22.06 -25.69
CA ASN A 110 -16.57 -21.60 -24.36
C ASN A 110 -15.35 -21.35 -23.45
N TRP A 111 -14.35 -20.65 -23.98
CA TRP A 111 -13.08 -20.39 -23.30
C TRP A 111 -13.19 -19.30 -22.23
N GLU A 112 -14.23 -18.47 -22.27
CA GLU A 112 -14.43 -17.29 -21.45
C GLU A 112 -14.37 -17.59 -19.95
N PRO A 113 -15.01 -18.66 -19.42
CA PRO A 113 -14.91 -18.99 -18.00
C PRO A 113 -13.49 -19.44 -17.59
N CYS A 114 -12.77 -20.11 -18.49
CA CYS A 114 -11.38 -20.52 -18.24
C CYS A 114 -10.45 -19.31 -18.26
N LEU A 115 -10.64 -18.39 -19.22
CA LEU A 115 -9.89 -17.14 -19.26
C LEU A 115 -10.17 -16.30 -18.01
N ASP A 116 -11.42 -16.15 -17.60
CA ASP A 116 -11.81 -15.45 -16.36
C ASP A 116 -11.07 -16.03 -15.14
N PHE A 117 -11.08 -17.35 -14.99
CA PHE A 117 -10.37 -18.03 -13.89
C PHE A 117 -8.84 -17.79 -13.93
N PHE A 118 -8.20 -17.98 -15.09
CA PHE A 118 -6.75 -17.82 -15.19
C PHE A 118 -6.31 -16.36 -15.07
N LEU A 119 -7.10 -15.41 -15.58
CA LEU A 119 -6.87 -13.99 -15.42
C LEU A 119 -7.07 -13.55 -13.97
N ASP A 120 -8.10 -14.03 -13.26
CA ASP A 120 -8.31 -13.75 -11.82
C ASP A 120 -7.08 -14.18 -11.02
N LYS A 121 -6.55 -15.37 -11.28
CA LYS A 121 -5.32 -15.83 -10.63
C LYS A 121 -4.11 -14.98 -11.01
N THR A 122 -3.96 -14.67 -12.29
CA THR A 122 -2.81 -13.91 -12.80
C THR A 122 -2.78 -12.50 -12.23
N LEU A 123 -3.89 -11.77 -12.34
CA LEU A 123 -4.04 -10.41 -11.84
C LEU A 123 -3.91 -10.36 -10.32
N GLY A 124 -4.56 -11.28 -9.60
CA GLY A 124 -4.41 -11.37 -8.15
C GLY A 124 -2.96 -11.52 -7.71
N ILE A 125 -2.22 -12.44 -8.35
CA ILE A 125 -0.80 -12.65 -8.04
C ILE A 125 0.03 -11.42 -8.42
N ILE A 126 -0.18 -10.81 -9.60
CA ILE A 126 0.56 -9.60 -10.03
C ILE A 126 0.37 -8.46 -9.02
N LEU A 127 -0.87 -8.22 -8.59
CA LEU A 127 -1.15 -7.16 -7.61
C LEU A 127 -0.54 -7.49 -6.25
N ASP A 128 -0.59 -8.74 -5.78
CA ASP A 128 0.08 -9.14 -4.54
C ASP A 128 1.60 -8.91 -4.60
N HIS A 129 2.23 -9.16 -5.76
CA HIS A 129 3.66 -8.93 -5.98
C HIS A 129 4.11 -7.49 -5.81
N VAL A 130 3.24 -6.52 -6.11
CA VAL A 130 3.51 -5.09 -5.88
C VAL A 130 3.76 -4.80 -4.39
N PHE A 131 3.25 -5.64 -3.47
CA PHE A 131 3.30 -5.43 -2.03
C PHE A 131 4.28 -6.35 -1.28
N LEU A 132 5.01 -7.25 -1.95
CA LEU A 132 5.82 -8.26 -1.25
C LEU A 132 7.02 -7.64 -0.51
N ASP A 133 7.73 -6.72 -1.16
CA ASP A 133 8.99 -6.18 -0.64
C ASP A 133 9.00 -4.64 -0.52
N PRO A 134 8.04 -4.03 0.20
CA PRO A 134 7.86 -2.57 0.24
C PRO A 134 9.05 -1.81 0.86
N LEU A 135 9.90 -2.51 1.63
CA LEU A 135 11.11 -1.94 2.23
C LEU A 135 12.33 -2.04 1.32
N LEU A 136 12.34 -2.97 0.36
CA LEU A 136 13.42 -3.11 -0.63
C LEU A 136 13.08 -2.32 -1.91
N ASP A 137 11.79 -2.10 -2.16
CA ASP A 137 11.27 -1.28 -3.25
C ASP A 137 10.73 0.04 -2.72
N VAL A 138 11.65 0.92 -2.30
CA VAL A 138 11.33 2.16 -1.60
C VAL A 138 10.56 3.10 -2.51
N VAL A 139 9.36 3.51 -2.07
CA VAL A 139 8.61 4.60 -2.70
C VAL A 139 9.48 5.87 -2.68
N PRO A 140 9.79 6.48 -3.84
CA PRO A 140 10.48 7.76 -3.89
C PRO A 140 9.78 8.78 -2.98
N LYS A 141 10.45 9.16 -1.88
CA LYS A 141 9.93 10.17 -0.97
C LYS A 141 10.04 11.53 -1.66
N HIS A 142 9.00 12.34 -1.51
CA HIS A 142 9.08 13.76 -1.82
C HIS A 142 10.06 14.36 -0.81
N THR A 143 11.32 14.56 -1.18
CA THR A 143 12.27 15.24 -0.29
C THR A 143 11.77 16.67 -0.12
N SER A 144 11.43 17.04 1.12
CA SER A 144 11.35 18.45 1.48
C SER A 144 12.73 19.07 1.28
N PHE A 145 12.77 20.31 0.81
CA PHE A 145 13.98 21.09 0.50
C PHE A 145 15.02 21.24 1.63
N ALA A 146 14.80 20.62 2.80
CA ALA A 146 15.61 20.84 4.00
C ALA A 146 16.88 19.97 4.10
N ASP A 147 17.01 18.88 3.33
CA ASP A 147 18.09 17.89 3.53
C ASP A 147 19.15 17.90 2.41
N LEU A 148 19.49 19.10 1.93
CA LEU A 148 20.35 19.32 0.75
C LEU A 148 21.87 19.24 1.03
N SER A 149 22.33 18.70 2.16
CA SER A 149 23.76 18.78 2.50
C SER A 149 24.65 17.62 2.03
N TYR A 150 24.13 16.47 1.58
CA TYR A 150 25.02 15.38 1.12
C TYR A 150 24.51 14.52 -0.05
N LYS A 151 25.16 14.74 -1.20
CA LYS A 151 25.71 13.73 -2.16
C LYS A 151 24.82 13.04 -3.23
N THR A 152 25.37 13.15 -4.45
CA THR A 152 25.22 12.36 -5.71
C THR A 152 24.09 12.70 -6.69
N ASP A 153 24.43 12.68 -7.99
CA ASP A 153 23.52 12.91 -9.14
C ASP A 153 22.32 11.94 -9.19
N TYR A 154 22.39 10.82 -8.48
CA TYR A 154 21.26 9.89 -8.29
C TYR A 154 20.11 10.54 -7.47
N HIS A 155 20.44 11.47 -6.56
CA HIS A 155 19.45 12.20 -5.75
C HIS A 155 18.86 13.41 -6.47
N ARG A 156 19.49 13.87 -7.56
CA ARG A 156 18.99 14.99 -8.37
C ARG A 156 17.73 14.62 -9.16
N HIS A 157 17.59 13.35 -9.56
CA HIS A 157 16.37 12.82 -10.16
C HIS A 157 15.25 12.54 -9.13
N LEU A 158 15.58 12.31 -7.85
CA LEU A 158 14.62 12.13 -6.76
C LEU A 158 14.00 13.46 -6.26
N LEU A 159 14.59 14.59 -6.64
CA LEU A 159 14.10 15.95 -6.37
C LEU A 159 13.17 16.50 -7.46
N MET A 160 12.84 15.70 -8.49
CA MET A 160 11.89 16.10 -9.52
C MET A 160 10.47 16.07 -8.95
N THR A 161 9.69 17.10 -9.27
CA THR A 161 8.27 17.31 -8.98
C THR A 161 7.32 16.24 -9.58
N GLU A 162 7.86 15.14 -10.08
CA GLU A 162 7.21 14.15 -10.92
C GLU A 162 6.72 12.95 -10.12
N PHE A 163 5.63 12.35 -10.58
CA PHE A 163 5.08 11.12 -10.02
C PHE A 163 5.95 9.93 -10.42
N TYR A 164 6.47 9.20 -9.42
CA TYR A 164 7.27 8.00 -9.64
C TYR A 164 6.66 6.78 -8.93
N PRO A 165 6.25 5.73 -9.66
CA PRO A 165 5.88 4.46 -9.04
C PRO A 165 7.06 3.77 -8.36
N THR A 166 6.75 2.74 -7.59
CA THR A 166 7.77 1.81 -7.13
C THR A 166 8.38 1.04 -8.32
N ARG A 167 9.58 0.50 -8.15
CA ARG A 167 10.30 -0.21 -9.21
C ARG A 167 9.52 -1.45 -9.66
N VAL A 168 8.96 -2.20 -8.70
CA VAL A 168 8.10 -3.37 -8.97
C VAL A 168 6.77 -2.90 -9.55
N GLY A 169 6.16 -1.84 -9.02
CA GLY A 169 4.91 -1.28 -9.55
C GLY A 169 5.02 -0.93 -11.03
N ARG A 170 6.08 -0.19 -11.41
CA ARG A 170 6.37 0.16 -12.81
C ARG A 170 6.55 -1.07 -13.69
N LEU A 171 7.27 -2.06 -13.19
CA LEU A 171 7.56 -3.30 -13.91
C LEU A 171 6.31 -4.16 -14.10
N MET A 172 5.46 -4.26 -13.07
CA MET A 172 4.18 -4.96 -13.12
C MET A 172 3.20 -4.27 -14.06
N THR A 173 3.14 -2.92 -14.05
CA THR A 173 2.36 -2.17 -15.04
C THR A 173 2.86 -2.46 -16.45
N SER A 174 4.17 -2.38 -16.70
CA SER A 174 4.75 -2.71 -18.02
C SER A 174 4.43 -4.15 -18.44
N PHE A 175 4.45 -5.09 -17.51
CA PHE A 175 4.10 -6.48 -17.77
C PHE A 175 2.63 -6.64 -18.16
N LEU A 176 1.70 -5.99 -17.43
CA LEU A 176 0.27 -5.99 -17.75
C LEU A 176 0.00 -5.35 -19.11
N THR A 177 0.61 -4.21 -19.41
CA THR A 177 0.44 -3.53 -20.71
C THR A 177 0.93 -4.38 -21.89
N THR A 178 1.84 -5.32 -21.66
CA THR A 178 2.35 -6.22 -22.69
C THR A 178 1.56 -7.53 -22.76
N LEU A 179 1.12 -8.05 -21.61
CA LEU A 179 0.32 -9.27 -21.51
C LEU A 179 -1.07 -9.08 -22.14
N TYR A 180 -1.73 -7.96 -21.85
CA TYR A 180 -3.11 -7.73 -22.25
C TYR A 180 -3.33 -7.75 -23.79
N PRO A 181 -2.55 -7.01 -24.62
CA PRO A 181 -2.68 -7.09 -26.07
C PRO A 181 -2.38 -8.49 -26.63
N THR A 182 -1.46 -9.22 -25.98
CA THR A 182 -1.13 -10.59 -26.40
C THR A 182 -2.30 -11.55 -26.16
N LEU A 183 -3.00 -11.39 -25.03
CA LEU A 183 -4.22 -12.16 -24.76
C LEU A 183 -5.34 -11.79 -25.74
N MET A 184 -5.53 -10.50 -26.05
CA MET A 184 -6.49 -10.08 -27.07
C MET A 184 -6.17 -10.61 -28.47
N ALA A 185 -4.90 -10.90 -28.78
CA ALA A 185 -4.52 -11.49 -30.05
C ALA A 185 -4.77 -13.01 -30.11
N LEU A 186 -4.73 -13.70 -28.97
CA LEU A 186 -4.96 -15.14 -28.87
C LEU A 186 -6.45 -15.50 -28.70
N PHE A 187 -7.21 -14.63 -28.07
CA PHE A 187 -8.65 -14.75 -27.81
C PHE A 187 -9.44 -13.71 -28.62
N GLU A 188 -10.77 -13.69 -28.50
CA GLU A 188 -11.57 -12.61 -29.11
C GLU A 188 -11.43 -11.31 -28.31
N ALA A 189 -11.24 -10.19 -29.01
CA ALA A 189 -10.86 -8.91 -28.39
C ALA A 189 -11.91 -8.37 -27.41
N ASP A 190 -13.19 -8.35 -27.81
CA ASP A 190 -14.28 -7.75 -27.02
C ASP A 190 -14.50 -8.46 -25.66
N PRO A 191 -14.77 -9.78 -25.61
CA PRO A 191 -14.93 -10.49 -24.33
C PRO A 191 -13.67 -10.47 -23.47
N THR A 192 -12.48 -10.55 -24.08
CA THR A 192 -11.20 -10.50 -23.36
C THR A 192 -11.01 -9.15 -22.66
N THR A 193 -11.38 -8.06 -23.33
CA THR A 193 -11.30 -6.70 -22.79
C THR A 193 -12.23 -6.52 -21.60
N GLU A 194 -13.48 -6.96 -21.72
CA GLU A 194 -14.45 -6.87 -20.63
C GLU A 194 -14.02 -7.69 -19.41
N ILE A 195 -13.57 -8.93 -19.61
CA ILE A 195 -13.08 -9.82 -18.54
C ILE A 195 -11.87 -9.20 -17.85
N HIS A 196 -10.85 -8.79 -18.62
CA HIS A 196 -9.63 -8.22 -18.08
C HIS A 196 -9.92 -6.96 -17.26
N HIS A 197 -10.69 -6.03 -17.81
CA HIS A 197 -11.02 -4.77 -17.16
C HIS A 197 -11.83 -4.98 -15.87
N ARG A 198 -12.88 -5.82 -15.91
CA ARG A 198 -13.67 -6.18 -14.73
C ARG A 198 -12.81 -6.80 -13.63
N LEU A 199 -11.97 -7.76 -13.96
CA LEU A 199 -11.12 -8.44 -12.98
C LEU A 199 -10.06 -7.50 -12.39
N LEU A 200 -9.43 -6.67 -13.21
CA LEU A 200 -8.45 -5.69 -12.73
C LEU A 200 -9.07 -4.73 -11.72
N LEU A 201 -10.24 -4.15 -12.04
CA LEU A 201 -10.99 -3.30 -11.11
C LEU A 201 -11.39 -4.03 -9.83
N ASN A 202 -11.86 -5.28 -9.95
CA ASN A 202 -12.23 -6.09 -8.79
C ASN A 202 -11.04 -6.32 -7.85
N HIS A 203 -9.86 -6.64 -8.37
CA HIS A 203 -8.67 -6.80 -7.54
C HIS A 203 -8.23 -5.48 -6.89
N ILE A 204 -8.20 -4.38 -7.65
CA ILE A 204 -7.87 -3.05 -7.10
C ILE A 204 -8.82 -2.69 -5.95
N ASN A 205 -10.13 -2.79 -6.19
CA ASN A 205 -11.15 -2.50 -5.19
C ASN A 205 -10.99 -3.39 -3.95
N ARG A 206 -10.75 -4.69 -4.13
CA ARG A 206 -10.50 -5.62 -3.01
C ARG A 206 -9.26 -5.23 -2.20
N HIS A 207 -8.19 -4.76 -2.84
CA HIS A 207 -7.01 -4.28 -2.13
C HIS A 207 -7.29 -2.99 -1.36
N VAL A 208 -8.00 -2.02 -1.97
CA VAL A 208 -8.41 -0.80 -1.27
C VAL A 208 -9.27 -1.13 -0.07
N ASP A 209 -10.31 -1.96 -0.23
CA ASP A 209 -11.24 -2.35 0.84
C ASP A 209 -10.53 -3.09 1.98
N ASN A 210 -9.61 -4.00 1.66
CA ASN A 210 -8.81 -4.72 2.65
C ASN A 210 -7.88 -3.77 3.41
N MET A 211 -7.21 -2.84 2.72
CA MET A 211 -6.36 -1.84 3.36
C MET A 211 -7.16 -0.88 4.24
N SER A 212 -8.30 -0.37 3.76
CA SER A 212 -9.23 0.44 4.54
C SER A 212 -9.70 -0.29 5.80
N SER A 213 -10.12 -1.55 5.67
CA SER A 213 -10.53 -2.36 6.83
C SER A 213 -9.40 -2.54 7.83
N ARG A 214 -8.18 -2.87 7.40
CA ARG A 214 -7.00 -3.00 8.28
C ARG A 214 -6.66 -1.67 8.95
N TYR A 215 -6.75 -0.57 8.22
CA TYR A 215 -6.50 0.78 8.72
C TYR A 215 -7.51 1.20 9.79
N HIS A 216 -8.80 1.04 9.51
CA HIS A 216 -9.87 1.33 10.47
C HIS A 216 -9.78 0.45 11.72
N ASN A 217 -9.55 -0.85 11.55
CA ASN A 217 -9.36 -1.79 12.66
C ASN A 217 -8.13 -1.42 13.51
N HIS A 218 -7.04 -1.01 12.86
CA HIS A 218 -5.83 -0.55 13.55
C HIS A 218 -6.12 0.67 14.42
N HIS A 219 -6.80 1.67 13.88
CA HIS A 219 -7.16 2.88 14.61
C HIS A 219 -8.14 2.63 15.75
N GLN A 220 -9.12 1.75 15.54
CA GLN A 220 -10.02 1.32 16.60
C GLN A 220 -9.25 0.66 17.75
N ARG A 221 -8.29 -0.23 17.46
CA ARG A 221 -7.42 -0.85 18.46
C ARG A 221 -6.53 0.17 19.17
N ARG A 222 -5.97 1.14 18.43
CA ARG A 222 -5.11 2.20 18.97
C ARG A 222 -5.87 3.07 19.97
N LEU A 223 -7.14 3.40 19.71
CA LEU A 223 -8.02 4.11 20.65
C LEU A 223 -8.24 3.32 21.95
N PHE A 224 -8.48 2.01 21.88
CA PHE A 224 -8.62 1.16 23.07
C PHE A 224 -7.34 1.11 23.93
N LEU A 225 -6.16 1.09 23.30
CA LEU A 225 -4.88 1.07 24.03
C LEU A 225 -4.61 2.35 24.82
N ILE A 226 -5.18 3.48 24.41
CA ILE A 226 -4.99 4.78 25.07
C ILE A 226 -5.83 4.91 26.33
N ALA A 227 -6.97 4.22 26.36
CA ALA A 227 -7.80 4.05 27.53
C ALA A 227 -7.20 3.04 28.55
N SER A 228 -6.13 2.33 28.19
CA SER A 228 -5.52 1.28 29.00
C SER A 228 -4.43 1.82 29.96
N PRO A 229 -4.13 1.12 31.07
CA PRO A 229 -3.16 1.56 32.08
C PRO A 229 -1.72 1.69 31.55
N LYS A 230 -0.94 2.60 32.17
CA LYS A 230 0.37 3.08 31.68
C LYS A 230 1.45 1.99 31.48
N SER A 231 1.42 0.91 32.25
CA SER A 231 2.46 -0.14 32.24
C SER A 231 2.51 -0.96 30.94
N ALA A 232 1.40 -1.08 30.21
CA ALA A 232 1.34 -1.80 28.93
C ALA A 232 1.52 -0.87 27.72
N ARG A 233 1.66 0.45 27.94
CA ARG A 233 1.46 1.47 26.91
C ARG A 233 2.70 1.72 26.05
N THR A 234 3.90 1.72 26.61
CA THR A 234 5.13 2.15 25.90
C THR A 234 5.56 1.16 24.81
N THR A 235 5.68 -0.13 25.12
CA THR A 235 6.07 -1.15 24.13
C THR A 235 4.98 -1.39 23.09
N ALA A 236 3.71 -1.37 23.51
CA ALA A 236 2.58 -1.52 22.60
C ALA A 236 2.45 -0.33 21.64
N LEU A 237 2.71 0.90 22.09
CA LEU A 237 2.66 2.09 21.23
C LEU A 237 3.71 2.05 20.11
N ALA A 238 4.93 1.60 20.41
CA ALA A 238 5.98 1.50 19.37
C ALA A 238 5.61 0.49 18.27
N ALA A 239 5.10 -0.69 18.66
CA ALA A 239 4.65 -1.70 17.70
C ALA A 239 3.44 -1.20 16.87
N VAL A 240 2.52 -0.49 17.50
CA VAL A 240 1.35 0.11 16.86
C VAL A 240 1.77 1.21 15.86
N GLN A 241 2.72 2.07 16.22
CA GLN A 241 3.25 3.09 15.30
C GLN A 241 3.93 2.47 14.08
N GLN A 242 4.76 1.44 14.27
CA GLN A 242 5.39 0.71 13.16
C GLN A 242 4.35 0.08 12.24
N HIS A 243 3.29 -0.50 12.80
CA HIS A 243 2.21 -1.07 12.00
C HIS A 243 1.46 0.00 11.20
N ASN A 244 1.19 1.16 11.80
CA ASN A 244 0.57 2.30 11.09
C ASN A 244 1.42 2.76 9.91
N GLN A 245 2.74 2.91 10.11
CA GLN A 245 3.67 3.29 9.05
C GLN A 245 3.66 2.30 7.88
N LEU A 246 3.63 1.00 8.17
CA LEU A 246 3.56 -0.03 7.13
C LEU A 246 2.22 -0.01 6.39
N LEU A 247 1.10 0.18 7.08
CA LEU A 247 -0.22 0.31 6.45
C LEU A 247 -0.30 1.51 5.51
N ARG A 248 0.18 2.67 5.96
CA ARG A 248 0.23 3.90 5.15
C ARG A 248 1.17 3.76 3.96
N LEU A 249 2.33 3.15 4.15
CA LEU A 249 3.26 2.84 3.06
C LEU A 249 2.59 1.96 2.01
N ASN A 250 1.97 0.86 2.41
CA ASN A 250 1.30 -0.07 1.50
C ASN A 250 0.14 0.61 0.75
N PHE A 251 -0.64 1.44 1.44
CA PHE A 251 -1.71 2.20 0.79
C PHE A 251 -1.16 3.20 -0.23
N ARG A 252 -0.08 3.91 0.10
CA ARG A 252 0.58 4.81 -0.84
C ARG A 252 1.17 4.07 -2.05
N ILE A 253 1.75 2.89 -1.84
CA ILE A 253 2.20 2.00 -2.94
C ILE A 253 1.02 1.66 -3.86
N LEU A 254 -0.13 1.28 -3.30
CA LEU A 254 -1.34 0.98 -4.07
C LEU A 254 -1.81 2.19 -4.88
N ILE A 255 -1.87 3.37 -4.27
CA ILE A 255 -2.29 4.61 -4.95
C ILE A 255 -1.34 4.94 -6.11
N ARG A 256 -0.03 4.83 -5.92
CA ARG A 256 0.94 5.06 -7.00
C ARG A 256 0.85 3.97 -8.09
N PHE A 257 0.57 2.73 -7.71
CA PHE A 257 0.34 1.69 -8.70
C PHE A 257 -0.91 1.98 -9.55
N ILE A 258 -2.03 2.35 -8.91
CA ILE A 258 -3.25 2.79 -9.61
C ILE A 258 -2.96 3.97 -10.54
N GLY A 259 -2.25 4.99 -10.05
CA GLY A 259 -1.88 6.14 -10.88
C GLY A 259 -1.02 5.76 -12.09
N THR A 260 -0.17 4.74 -11.97
CA THR A 260 0.63 4.24 -13.11
C THR A 260 -0.23 3.45 -14.09
N LEU A 261 -1.22 2.68 -13.61
CA LEU A 261 -2.17 1.99 -14.48
C LEU A 261 -3.03 2.98 -15.27
N VAL A 262 -3.42 4.12 -14.68
CA VAL A 262 -4.20 5.18 -15.34
C VAL A 262 -3.40 5.91 -16.42
N GLN A 263 -2.06 5.94 -16.29
CA GLN A 263 -1.16 6.44 -17.34
C GLN A 263 -1.03 5.48 -18.54
N THR A 264 -1.75 4.37 -18.51
CA THR A 264 -1.80 3.37 -19.58
C THR A 264 -3.25 3.12 -19.98
N ASP A 265 -3.47 2.41 -21.08
CA ASP A 265 -4.82 2.06 -21.53
C ASP A 265 -5.51 0.96 -20.69
N LEU A 266 -4.92 0.58 -19.54
CA LEU A 266 -5.49 -0.46 -18.65
C LEU A 266 -6.60 0.07 -17.73
N LEU A 267 -6.55 1.35 -17.35
CA LEU A 267 -7.58 2.03 -16.55
C LEU A 267 -7.92 3.39 -17.18
N SER A 268 -9.21 3.68 -17.30
CA SER A 268 -9.66 4.99 -17.75
C SER A 268 -9.61 6.03 -16.62
N ALA A 269 -9.60 7.31 -17.01
CA ALA A 269 -9.76 8.40 -16.05
C ALA A 269 -11.10 8.34 -15.29
N ASN A 270 -12.15 7.80 -15.92
CA ASN A 270 -13.44 7.60 -15.26
C ASN A 270 -13.34 6.54 -14.16
N ASP A 271 -12.58 5.47 -14.38
CA ASP A 271 -12.34 4.45 -13.35
C ASP A 271 -11.61 5.04 -12.16
N LEU A 272 -10.58 5.86 -12.41
CA LEU A 272 -9.89 6.56 -11.34
C LEU A 272 -10.82 7.46 -10.54
N ASN A 273 -11.71 8.18 -11.22
CA ASN A 273 -12.71 9.04 -10.58
C ASN A 273 -13.66 8.22 -9.69
N ILE A 274 -14.17 7.10 -10.21
CA ILE A 274 -15.05 6.17 -9.48
C ILE A 274 -14.33 5.60 -8.25
N ILE A 275 -13.12 5.07 -8.40
CA ILE A 275 -12.32 4.51 -7.31
C ILE A 275 -12.04 5.58 -6.26
N THR A 276 -11.68 6.79 -6.69
CA THR A 276 -11.36 7.89 -5.77
C THR A 276 -12.58 8.25 -4.92
N ARG A 277 -13.73 8.48 -5.56
CA ARG A 277 -14.98 8.87 -4.90
C ARG A 277 -15.59 7.77 -4.04
N GLN A 278 -15.57 6.52 -4.51
CA GLN A 278 -16.30 5.43 -3.85
C GLN A 278 -15.47 4.64 -2.85
N ARG A 279 -14.14 4.74 -2.89
CA ARG A 279 -13.24 3.89 -2.11
C ARG A 279 -12.12 4.67 -1.42
N ILE A 280 -11.30 5.43 -2.16
CA ILE A 280 -10.15 6.15 -1.58
C ILE A 280 -10.61 7.21 -0.58
N GLN A 281 -11.67 7.96 -0.87
CA GLN A 281 -12.23 8.94 0.08
C GLN A 281 -12.64 8.30 1.42
N PHE A 282 -13.16 7.07 1.38
CA PHE A 282 -13.61 6.33 2.55
C PHE A 282 -12.48 5.58 3.28
N PHE A 283 -11.26 5.57 2.74
CA PHE A 283 -10.09 5.04 3.45
C PHE A 283 -9.77 5.90 4.69
N PHE A 284 -10.00 7.21 4.59
CA PHE A 284 -9.65 8.15 5.65
C PHE A 284 -10.74 8.27 6.70
N LEU A 285 -10.32 8.44 7.94
CA LEU A 285 -11.23 8.61 9.07
C LEU A 285 -11.83 10.02 9.16
N THR A 286 -11.14 11.00 8.57
CA THR A 286 -11.54 12.42 8.55
C THR A 286 -12.13 12.76 7.19
N THR A 287 -13.37 12.39 6.95
CA THR A 287 -14.09 12.85 5.77
C THR A 287 -14.52 14.30 5.97
N SER A 288 -14.05 15.19 5.09
CA SER A 288 -14.40 16.62 5.05
C SER A 288 -15.89 16.90 4.75
N THR A 289 -16.68 15.88 4.44
CA THR A 289 -18.03 16.02 3.88
C THR A 289 -19.18 16.00 4.88
N ASN A 290 -18.92 16.20 6.17
CA ASN A 290 -20.00 16.48 7.12
C ASN A 290 -20.02 17.97 7.45
N ASN A 291 -20.89 18.68 6.73
CA ASN A 291 -21.54 19.90 7.19
C ASN A 291 -22.28 19.61 8.51
N SER A 292 -21.55 19.65 9.61
CA SER A 292 -22.07 19.97 10.93
C SER A 292 -20.90 20.24 11.85
N ASP A 293 -21.08 21.20 12.76
CA ASP A 293 -20.21 21.54 13.88
C ASP A 293 -20.03 20.39 14.88
N GLU A 294 -19.55 19.24 14.39
CA GLU A 294 -19.11 18.13 15.20
C GLU A 294 -17.60 18.06 15.13
N GLU A 295 -16.99 18.87 16.00
CA GLU A 295 -15.69 18.57 16.56
C GLU A 295 -15.57 17.04 16.82
N PRO A 296 -14.38 16.44 16.61
CA PRO A 296 -14.12 15.02 16.94
C PRO A 296 -14.30 14.68 18.44
N LEU A 297 -14.73 15.64 19.27
CA LEU A 297 -15.06 15.54 20.68
C LEU A 297 -16.39 14.82 20.99
N LYS A 298 -17.29 14.60 20.01
CA LYS A 298 -18.65 14.08 20.30
C LYS A 298 -18.86 12.57 20.18
N LYS A 299 -17.92 11.78 19.65
CA LYS A 299 -17.91 10.32 19.92
C LYS A 299 -17.38 10.06 21.34
N ARG A 300 -18.12 10.55 22.34
CA ARG A 300 -17.96 10.17 23.75
C ARG A 300 -18.12 8.66 23.83
N VAL A 301 -17.00 7.96 24.02
CA VAL A 301 -17.03 6.68 24.73
C VAL A 301 -17.66 6.99 26.09
N LYS A 302 -18.93 6.61 26.27
CA LYS A 302 -19.61 6.67 27.57
C LYS A 302 -18.90 5.67 28.49
N TYR A 303 -17.89 6.13 29.20
CA TYR A 303 -17.44 5.44 30.40
C TYR A 303 -18.51 5.69 31.47
N THR A 304 -19.44 4.75 31.60
CA THR A 304 -20.37 4.71 32.74
C THR A 304 -19.55 4.52 34.00
N ALA A 305 -19.46 5.56 34.84
CA ALA A 305 -18.96 5.44 36.19
C ALA A 305 -19.90 4.51 36.99
N PRO A 306 -19.39 3.53 37.75
CA PRO A 306 -20.20 2.83 38.73
C PRO A 306 -20.50 3.82 39.86
N ASN A 307 -21.76 4.22 39.97
CA ASN A 307 -22.29 4.93 41.12
C ASN A 307 -22.06 4.06 42.37
N ASN A 308 -21.02 4.37 43.17
CA ASN A 308 -21.00 4.27 44.63
C ASN A 308 -19.56 4.43 45.16
N SER A 309 -19.22 5.62 45.68
CA SER A 309 -18.43 5.79 46.92
C SER A 309 -18.07 7.27 47.09
N ARG A 310 -18.56 7.87 48.18
CA ARG A 310 -18.63 9.32 48.35
C ARG A 310 -17.36 9.98 48.89
N ASN A 311 -16.19 9.32 48.90
CA ASN A 311 -15.00 9.88 49.56
C ASN A 311 -13.63 9.80 48.83
N ASN A 312 -13.55 9.40 47.55
CA ASN A 312 -12.29 9.38 46.78
C ASN A 312 -12.25 10.33 45.56
N ASN A 313 -13.15 11.31 45.50
CA ASN A 313 -13.45 12.07 44.28
C ASN A 313 -12.28 12.91 43.72
N LYS A 314 -11.33 13.40 44.52
CA LYS A 314 -10.27 14.29 43.98
C LYS A 314 -9.27 13.55 43.09
N HIS A 315 -8.81 12.37 43.50
CA HIS A 315 -7.86 11.59 42.68
C HIS A 315 -8.52 11.00 41.44
N GLU A 316 -9.79 10.59 41.56
CA GLU A 316 -10.55 10.06 40.44
C GLU A 316 -10.84 11.15 39.39
N ILE A 317 -11.29 12.34 39.80
CA ILE A 317 -11.51 13.48 38.90
C ILE A 317 -10.22 13.90 38.20
N THR A 318 -9.08 14.00 38.91
CA THR A 318 -7.79 14.33 38.27
C THR A 318 -7.30 13.25 37.29
N PHE A 319 -7.60 11.98 37.55
CA PHE A 319 -7.28 10.88 36.64
C PHE A 319 -8.15 10.91 35.38
N TYR A 320 -9.46 11.14 35.53
CA TYR A 320 -10.40 11.32 34.41
C TYR A 320 -10.09 12.56 33.56
N GLU A 321 -9.75 13.69 34.18
CA GLU A 321 -9.33 14.90 33.46
C GLU A 321 -7.98 14.71 32.75
N SER A 322 -7.02 14.02 33.38
CA SER A 322 -5.76 13.65 32.75
C SER A 322 -5.97 12.71 31.56
N LEU A 323 -6.84 11.71 31.68
CA LEU A 323 -7.25 10.83 30.59
C LEU A 323 -7.92 11.61 29.45
N LYS A 324 -8.83 12.53 29.77
CA LYS A 324 -9.51 13.37 28.78
C LYS A 324 -8.53 14.29 28.04
N LYS A 325 -7.59 14.92 28.76
CA LYS A 325 -6.55 15.78 28.16
C LYS A 325 -5.59 14.97 27.29
N ASN A 326 -5.16 13.80 27.76
CA ASN A 326 -4.31 12.89 27.01
C ASN A 326 -5.01 12.31 25.78
N ALA A 327 -6.32 12.01 25.87
CA ALA A 327 -7.13 11.57 24.75
C ALA A 327 -7.34 12.69 23.73
N ALA A 328 -7.60 13.92 24.17
CA ALA A 328 -7.77 15.08 23.27
C ALA A 328 -6.47 15.43 22.52
N SER A 329 -5.34 15.54 23.23
CA SER A 329 -4.03 15.79 22.61
C SER A 329 -3.65 14.69 21.63
N TYR A 330 -4.00 13.44 21.96
CA TYR A 330 -3.72 12.31 21.11
C TYR A 330 -4.63 12.28 19.85
N CYS A 331 -5.92 12.56 20.00
CA CYS A 331 -6.85 12.66 18.87
C CYS A 331 -6.45 13.80 17.91
N TRP A 332 -5.87 14.87 18.46
CA TRP A 332 -5.31 15.96 17.66
C TRP A 332 -4.10 15.52 16.83
N GLN A 333 -3.12 14.86 17.46
CA GLN A 333 -1.95 14.34 16.74
C GLN A 333 -2.36 13.35 15.63
N MET A 334 -3.30 12.46 15.92
CA MET A 334 -3.88 11.54 14.95
C MET A 334 -4.53 12.26 13.77
N TRP A 335 -5.28 13.31 14.05
CA TRP A 335 -5.95 14.11 13.04
C TRP A 335 -4.95 14.84 12.13
N LEU A 336 -3.87 15.38 12.68
CA LEU A 336 -2.77 15.96 11.90
C LEU A 336 -2.06 14.90 11.04
N GLU A 337 -1.70 13.76 11.65
CA GLU A 337 -1.11 12.62 10.94
C GLU A 337 -2.02 12.13 9.79
N GLU A 338 -3.34 12.23 9.94
CA GLU A 338 -4.33 11.84 8.92
C GLU A 338 -4.36 12.85 7.77
N ILE A 339 -4.40 14.15 8.05
CA ILE A 339 -4.43 15.20 7.03
C ILE A 339 -3.14 15.23 6.22
N GLU A 340 -1.98 15.10 6.87
CA GLU A 340 -0.70 15.00 6.17
C GLU A 340 -0.72 13.82 5.19
N PHE A 341 -1.27 12.68 5.62
CA PHE A 341 -1.38 11.51 4.76
C PHE A 341 -2.41 11.70 3.63
N GLN A 342 -3.56 12.33 3.90
CA GLN A 342 -4.54 12.71 2.88
C GLN A 342 -3.89 13.58 1.79
N MET A 343 -3.14 14.60 2.20
CA MET A 343 -2.41 15.47 1.27
C MET A 343 -1.42 14.66 0.41
N GLU A 344 -0.62 13.78 1.01
CA GLU A 344 0.30 12.93 0.25
C GLU A 344 -0.41 12.10 -0.83
N ILE A 345 -1.52 11.46 -0.47
CA ILE A 345 -2.29 10.60 -1.35
C ILE A 345 -2.93 11.39 -2.49
N PHE A 346 -3.61 12.50 -2.19
CA PHE A 346 -4.24 13.31 -3.23
C PHE A 346 -3.23 14.01 -4.12
N LEU A 347 -2.06 14.41 -3.60
CA LEU A 347 -0.96 14.91 -4.43
C LEU A 347 -0.41 13.85 -5.37
N ASP A 348 -0.26 12.60 -4.91
CA ASP A 348 0.18 11.50 -5.76
C ASP A 348 -0.87 11.23 -6.87
N LEU A 349 -2.17 11.28 -6.56
CA LEU A 349 -3.25 11.13 -7.55
C LEU A 349 -3.29 12.28 -8.57
N THR A 350 -3.26 13.54 -8.12
CA THR A 350 -3.29 14.70 -9.01
C THR A 350 -2.13 14.67 -9.99
N ARG A 351 -0.93 14.32 -9.53
CA ARG A 351 0.22 14.20 -10.44
C ARG A 351 0.04 13.07 -11.46
N ALA A 352 -0.55 11.94 -11.06
CA ALA A 352 -0.83 10.86 -11.99
C ALA A 352 -1.75 11.32 -13.12
N VAL A 353 -2.80 12.09 -12.79
CA VAL A 353 -3.74 12.64 -13.78
C VAL A 353 -3.10 13.74 -14.62
N LEU A 354 -2.30 14.64 -14.03
CA LEU A 354 -1.60 15.68 -14.79
C LEU A 354 -0.66 15.08 -15.85
N LEU A 355 0.03 13.97 -15.52
CA LEU A 355 0.85 13.26 -16.50
C LEU A 355 0.01 12.62 -17.61
N LEU A 356 -1.17 12.09 -17.28
CA LEU A 356 -2.11 11.59 -18.28
C LEU A 356 -2.57 12.70 -19.23
N GLU A 357 -2.89 13.90 -18.73
CA GLU A 357 -3.30 15.03 -19.57
C GLU A 357 -2.17 15.59 -20.45
N GLN A 358 -0.91 15.42 -20.01
CA GLN A 358 0.25 15.77 -20.83
C GLN A 358 0.50 14.77 -21.94
N SER A 359 0.24 13.48 -21.70
CA SER A 359 0.39 12.43 -22.71
C SER A 359 -0.82 12.31 -23.65
N SER A 360 -2.00 12.69 -23.17
CA SER A 360 -3.28 12.48 -23.84
C SER A 360 -3.98 13.82 -24.05
N GLN A 361 -4.25 14.21 -25.30
CA GLN A 361 -4.99 15.43 -25.64
C GLN A 361 -6.47 15.43 -25.16
N SER A 362 -6.89 14.43 -24.39
CA SER A 362 -8.21 14.34 -23.77
C SER A 362 -8.22 15.07 -22.42
N ARG A 363 -8.97 16.17 -22.34
CA ARG A 363 -9.28 16.83 -21.05
C ARG A 363 -10.08 15.87 -20.17
N THR A 364 -9.53 15.52 -19.02
CA THR A 364 -10.23 14.75 -18.00
C THR A 364 -10.78 15.71 -16.94
N ASP A 365 -12.01 15.48 -16.46
CA ASP A 365 -12.59 16.32 -15.40
C ASP A 365 -11.86 16.10 -14.06
N LEU A 366 -10.82 16.90 -13.83
CA LEU A 366 -9.98 16.98 -12.62
C LEU A 366 -10.72 17.49 -11.36
N ASN A 367 -11.99 17.87 -11.50
CA ASN A 367 -12.74 18.63 -10.50
C ASN A 367 -12.79 17.94 -9.13
N ASN A 368 -12.84 16.60 -9.09
CA ASN A 368 -12.99 15.87 -7.83
C ASN A 368 -11.67 15.75 -7.06
N VAL A 369 -10.55 15.45 -7.71
CA VAL A 369 -9.25 15.38 -7.01
C VAL A 369 -8.82 16.78 -6.56
N SER A 370 -9.10 17.80 -7.39
CA SER A 370 -8.89 19.21 -7.02
C SER A 370 -9.76 19.61 -5.82
N SER A 371 -11.06 19.31 -5.83
CA SER A 371 -11.95 19.67 -4.70
C SER A 371 -11.53 18.96 -3.42
N MET A 372 -11.10 17.70 -3.48
CA MET A 372 -10.61 16.98 -2.31
C MET A 372 -9.31 17.55 -1.76
N LEU A 373 -8.41 18.02 -2.63
CA LEU A 373 -7.22 18.76 -2.21
C LEU A 373 -7.59 20.10 -1.56
N ASP A 374 -8.48 20.86 -2.18
CA ASP A 374 -8.93 22.16 -1.68
C ASP A 374 -9.64 22.01 -0.33
N ASP A 375 -10.47 20.99 -0.16
CA ASP A 375 -11.11 20.62 1.11
C ASP A 375 -10.08 20.27 2.19
N THR A 376 -9.06 19.47 1.83
CA THR A 376 -7.99 19.05 2.75
C THR A 376 -7.13 20.24 3.19
N VAL A 377 -6.78 21.12 2.26
CA VAL A 377 -6.03 22.36 2.53
C VAL A 377 -6.87 23.33 3.35
N SER A 378 -8.16 23.49 3.04
CA SER A 378 -9.09 24.34 3.78
C SER A 378 -9.29 23.84 5.22
N ALA A 379 -9.41 22.53 5.42
CA ALA A 379 -9.48 21.91 6.75
C ALA A 379 -8.22 22.18 7.58
N LEU A 380 -7.03 22.15 6.96
CA LEU A 380 -5.76 22.49 7.60
C LEU A 380 -5.68 23.97 7.98
N ILE A 381 -6.07 24.87 7.06
CA ILE A 381 -6.03 26.33 7.28
C ILE A 381 -7.03 26.75 8.36
N SER A 382 -8.30 26.34 8.25
CA SER A 382 -9.39 26.68 9.18
C SER A 382 -9.08 26.30 10.63
N LYS A 383 -8.41 25.16 10.83
CA LYS A 383 -8.01 24.71 12.18
C LYS A 383 -6.73 25.34 12.70
N ARG A 384 -5.78 25.72 11.83
CA ARG A 384 -4.60 26.49 12.26
C ARG A 384 -4.99 27.89 12.75
N THR A 385 -6.01 28.50 12.12
CA THR A 385 -6.58 29.78 12.56
C THR A 385 -7.32 29.67 13.89
N SER A 386 -8.02 28.56 14.18
CA SER A 386 -8.67 28.34 15.48
C SER A 386 -7.69 28.04 16.62
N GLU A 387 -6.50 27.51 16.32
CA GLU A 387 -5.44 27.31 17.31
C GLU A 387 -4.72 28.63 17.66
N SER A 388 -4.61 29.56 16.70
CA SER A 388 -4.05 30.90 16.93
C SER A 388 -4.97 31.82 17.75
N SER A 389 -6.29 31.63 17.67
CA SER A 389 -7.25 32.38 18.49
C SER A 389 -7.32 31.90 19.94
N ILE A 390 -6.92 30.66 20.24
CA ILE A 390 -6.87 30.12 21.61
C ILE A 390 -5.64 30.63 22.40
N LYS A 391 -4.64 31.24 21.75
CA LYS A 391 -3.46 31.82 22.42
C LYS A 391 -3.58 33.31 22.76
N LEU A 392 -4.73 33.95 22.54
CA LEU A 392 -4.93 35.37 22.82
C LEU A 392 -5.83 35.65 24.03
N ASP A 393 -5.69 34.90 25.12
CA ASP A 393 -6.25 35.29 26.42
C ASP A 393 -5.14 35.26 27.48
N LYS A 394 -4.27 36.28 27.43
CA LYS A 394 -3.48 36.74 28.58
C LYS A 394 -2.93 38.15 28.33
N SER A 395 -3.75 39.14 28.64
CA SER A 395 -3.27 40.36 29.28
C SER A 395 -4.38 40.94 30.15
N THR A 396 -4.25 40.67 31.43
CA THR A 396 -4.78 41.46 32.55
C THR A 396 -4.79 42.96 32.24
N SER A 397 -5.96 43.58 32.29
CA SER A 397 -6.09 45.02 32.60
C SER A 397 -6.82 45.16 33.94
N THR A 398 -6.03 45.19 35.00
CA THR A 398 -6.40 45.84 36.25
C THR A 398 -6.44 47.35 36.02
N VAL A 399 -7.58 47.98 36.31
CA VAL A 399 -7.64 49.32 36.89
C VAL A 399 -8.55 49.24 38.10
#